data_AF-A0ABD1ELK1-F1
#
_entry.id   AF-A0ABD1ELK1-F1
#
_cell.length_a   1.000
_cell.length_b   1.000
_cell.length_c   1.000
_cell.angle_alpha   90.00
_cell.angle_beta   90.00
_cell.angle_gamma   90.00
#
_symmetry.space_group_name_H-M   'P 1'
#
loop_
_entity.id
_entity.type
_entity.pdbx_description
1 polymer ?
#
loop_
_entity_poly.entity_id
_entity_poly.type
_entity_poly.pdbx_seq_one_letter_code
_entity_poly.pdbx_strand_id
1 'polypeptide(L)'
;MEKLRHHLGKDSNIALKHFCYCPDMCNDIDYNVEITESDYDTPRKMATLGINVPEDKEGVSSSQLLIYFKGSTFIPQERNELFDNFDFLANVGGLLGLFIGFSLLSMVELIYFLTLRIICNVKLYKNWYGKPEINKNPHSVLNKAPSLNVS
;
A
#
# COMPACT_ATOMS: atom_id res chain seq x y z
N MET A 1 2.27 -20.04 17.48
CA MET A 1 3.47 -20.86 17.17
C MET A 1 4.43 -20.81 18.36
N GLU A 2 4.05 -21.33 19.53
CA GLU A 2 4.84 -21.13 20.77
C GLU A 2 4.96 -22.37 21.68
N LYS A 3 4.69 -23.59 21.19
CA LYS A 3 4.70 -24.76 22.09
C LYS A 3 5.21 -26.06 21.48
N LEU A 4 6.42 -26.06 20.92
CA LEU A 4 7.12 -27.33 20.71
C LEU A 4 8.65 -27.20 20.70
N ARG A 5 9.24 -26.87 21.85
CA ARG A 5 10.70 -26.92 22.02
C ARG A 5 11.15 -27.32 23.44
N HIS A 6 10.46 -28.27 24.07
CA HIS A 6 10.75 -28.71 25.45
C HIS A 6 11.14 -30.20 25.62
N HIS A 7 11.42 -30.94 24.54
CA HIS A 7 11.88 -32.33 24.65
C HIS A 7 13.18 -32.61 23.86
N LEU A 8 14.28 -31.99 24.25
CA LEU A 8 15.60 -32.57 24.00
C LEU A 8 16.37 -32.65 25.32
N GLY A 9 16.16 -33.76 26.00
CA GLY A 9 16.90 -34.20 27.17
C GLY A 9 18.29 -34.68 26.78
N LYS A 10 19.30 -33.90 27.20
CA LYS A 10 20.47 -34.31 27.99
C LYS A 10 21.01 -35.74 27.80
N ASP A 11 22.03 -35.87 26.96
CA ASP A 11 23.11 -36.85 27.13
C ASP A 11 24.48 -36.18 26.94
N SER A 12 25.38 -36.47 27.87
CA SER A 12 26.70 -35.86 28.07
C SER A 12 27.72 -36.30 27.00
N ASN A 13 28.51 -35.33 26.51
CA ASN A 13 29.72 -35.42 25.65
C ASN A 13 29.64 -34.86 24.20
N ILE A 14 28.81 -33.87 23.90
CA ILE A 14 29.00 -33.00 22.70
C ILE A 14 28.72 -31.55 23.10
N ALA A 15 29.70 -30.88 23.71
CA ALA A 15 29.66 -29.45 24.00
C ALA A 15 30.14 -28.61 22.80
N LEU A 16 29.67 -28.95 21.60
CA LEU A 16 29.62 -28.02 20.48
C LEU A 16 28.19 -28.05 19.93
N LYS A 17 27.24 -27.60 20.76
CA LYS A 17 25.92 -27.21 20.28
C LYS A 17 26.15 -26.00 19.38
N HIS A 18 26.38 -26.27 18.10
CA HIS A 18 26.54 -25.30 17.04
C HIS A 18 25.39 -24.28 17.17
N PHE A 19 25.74 -23.02 17.49
CA PHE A 19 24.82 -21.89 17.33
C PHE A 19 24.69 -21.63 15.83
N CYS A 20 23.88 -22.44 15.14
CA CYS A 20 23.53 -22.17 13.76
C CYS A 20 22.47 -21.07 13.72
N TYR A 21 22.87 -19.90 13.23
CA TYR A 21 21.94 -18.86 12.81
C TYR A 21 21.39 -19.27 11.44
N CYS A 22 20.21 -19.89 11.43
CA CYS A 22 19.45 -20.13 10.21
C CYS A 22 18.38 -19.04 10.12
N PRO A 23 18.60 -17.97 9.33
CA PRO A 23 17.53 -17.04 9.03
C PRO A 23 16.45 -17.77 8.22
N ASP A 24 15.19 -17.39 8.45
CA ASP A 24 14.09 -17.96 7.68
C ASP A 24 14.25 -17.64 6.19
N MET A 25 13.80 -18.57 5.34
CA MET A 25 13.78 -18.36 3.91
C MET A 25 12.77 -17.26 3.56
N CYS A 26 13.14 -16.37 2.64
CA CYS A 26 12.25 -15.27 2.20
C CYS A 26 11.03 -15.81 1.42
N ASN A 27 11.20 -16.93 0.74
CA ASN A 27 10.14 -17.63 0.01
C ASN A 27 9.94 -18.99 0.66
N ASP A 28 8.74 -19.21 1.19
CA ASP A 28 8.33 -20.47 1.79
C ASP A 28 7.00 -20.92 1.18
N ILE A 29 6.88 -22.23 0.92
CA ILE A 29 5.68 -22.82 0.31
C ILE A 29 5.16 -23.89 1.26
N ASP A 30 4.05 -23.59 1.92
CA ASP A 30 3.37 -24.50 2.84
C ASP A 30 2.15 -25.16 2.17
N TYR A 31 2.00 -26.47 2.35
CA TYR A 31 0.89 -27.24 1.83
C TYR A 31 0.07 -27.82 2.99
N ASN A 32 -1.20 -27.43 3.08
CA ASN A 32 -2.13 -28.04 4.05
C ASN A 32 -2.48 -29.48 3.61
N VAL A 33 -2.03 -30.47 4.38
CA VAL A 33 -2.24 -31.90 4.09
C VAL A 33 -3.50 -32.40 4.77
N GLU A 34 -4.43 -32.96 4.00
CA GLU A 34 -5.60 -33.69 4.50
C GLU A 34 -5.41 -35.19 4.21
N ILE A 35 -5.55 -36.03 5.23
CA ILE A 35 -5.33 -37.48 5.13
C ILE A 35 -6.68 -38.20 5.26
N THR A 36 -6.99 -39.06 4.29
CA THR A 36 -8.10 -39.99 4.35
C THR A 36 -7.57 -41.43 4.35
N GLU A 37 -7.93 -42.18 5.37
CA GLU A 37 -7.56 -43.59 5.52
C GLU A 37 -8.79 -44.47 5.28
N SER A 38 -8.59 -45.58 4.59
CA SER A 38 -9.64 -46.57 4.34
C SER A 38 -9.05 -47.97 4.41
N ASP A 39 -9.78 -48.91 5.02
CA ASP A 39 -9.36 -50.30 5.12
C ASP A 39 -9.11 -50.91 3.74
N TYR A 40 -7.89 -51.44 3.54
CA TYR A 40 -7.47 -52.05 2.28
C TYR A 40 -7.66 -53.57 2.35
N ASP A 41 -8.84 -54.03 1.93
CA ASP A 41 -9.15 -55.46 1.84
C ASP A 41 -8.73 -56.04 0.48
N THR A 42 -7.47 -56.52 0.42
CA THR A 42 -6.83 -57.11 -0.76
C THR A 42 -7.67 -58.19 -1.47
N PRO A 43 -8.18 -59.24 -0.78
CA PRO A 43 -8.91 -60.32 -1.45
C PRO A 43 -10.23 -59.86 -2.08
N ARG A 44 -10.99 -58.98 -1.39
CA ARG A 44 -12.27 -58.47 -1.90
C ARG A 44 -12.11 -57.56 -3.11
N LYS A 45 -11.04 -56.75 -3.15
CA LYS A 45 -10.73 -55.90 -4.31
C LYS A 45 -10.31 -56.73 -5.53
N MET A 46 -9.59 -57.83 -5.35
CA MET A 46 -9.23 -58.74 -6.45
C MET A 46 -10.43 -59.52 -6.99
N ALA A 47 -11.36 -59.95 -6.11
CA ALA A 47 -12.61 -60.58 -6.51
C ALA A 47 -13.48 -59.65 -7.37
N THR A 48 -13.54 -58.34 -7.07
CA THR A 48 -14.26 -57.35 -7.90
C THR A 48 -13.62 -57.11 -9.28
N LEU A 49 -12.35 -57.48 -9.48
CA LEU A 49 -11.63 -57.36 -10.75
C LEU A 49 -11.69 -58.65 -11.60
N GLY A 50 -12.40 -59.69 -11.14
CA GLY A 50 -12.58 -60.95 -11.88
C GLY A 50 -11.35 -61.88 -11.86
N ILE A 51 -10.39 -61.62 -10.97
CA ILE A 51 -9.20 -62.45 -10.78
C ILE A 51 -9.49 -63.42 -9.63
N ASN A 52 -9.61 -64.71 -9.93
CA ASN A 52 -9.74 -65.76 -8.92
C ASN A 52 -8.40 -65.94 -8.20
N VAL A 53 -8.23 -65.26 -7.07
CA VAL A 53 -7.07 -65.45 -6.18
C VAL A 53 -7.41 -66.60 -5.24
N PRO A 54 -6.62 -67.68 -5.19
CA PRO A 54 -6.83 -68.74 -4.22
C PRO A 54 -6.65 -68.17 -2.80
N GLU A 55 -7.55 -68.58 -1.90
CA GLU A 55 -7.74 -68.06 -0.53
C GLU A 55 -6.54 -68.37 0.41
N ASP A 56 -5.43 -68.89 -0.11
CA ASP A 56 -4.36 -69.57 0.62
C ASP A 56 -3.02 -68.81 0.68
N LYS A 57 -3.03 -67.49 0.51
CA LYS A 57 -1.85 -66.65 0.78
C LYS A 57 -2.09 -65.67 1.91
N GLU A 58 -2.06 -66.20 3.11
CA GLU A 58 -1.87 -65.45 4.35
C GLU A 58 -0.53 -64.68 4.26
N GLY A 59 -0.58 -63.35 4.31
CA GLY A 59 0.61 -62.52 4.56
C GLY A 59 0.89 -61.38 3.57
N VAL A 60 -0.01 -61.04 2.64
CA VAL A 60 0.21 -59.89 1.74
C VAL A 60 -0.50 -58.64 2.28
N SER A 61 0.19 -57.89 3.14
CA SER A 61 -0.23 -56.53 3.53
C SER A 61 0.06 -55.56 2.40
N SER A 62 -0.98 -55.20 1.63
CA SER A 62 -0.89 -54.18 0.59
C SER A 62 -1.46 -52.87 1.11
N SER A 63 -0.70 -51.78 0.96
CA SER A 63 -1.16 -50.42 1.26
C SER A 63 -1.09 -49.57 -0.01
N GLN A 64 -2.16 -48.82 -0.29
CA GLN A 64 -2.18 -47.90 -1.42
C GLN A 64 -2.18 -46.46 -0.88
N LEU A 65 -1.20 -45.65 -1.30
CA LEU A 65 -1.14 -44.22 -1.03
C LEU A 65 -1.40 -43.45 -2.32
N LEU A 66 -2.37 -42.54 -2.29
CA LEU A 66 -2.68 -41.64 -3.40
C LEU A 66 -2.48 -40.20 -2.95
N ILE A 67 -1.53 -39.49 -3.57
CA ILE A 67 -1.24 -38.08 -3.29
C ILE A 67 -1.75 -37.27 -4.48
N TYR A 68 -2.63 -36.31 -4.22
CA TYR A 68 -3.16 -35.41 -5.25
C TYR A 68 -3.47 -34.04 -4.65
N PHE A 69 -3.45 -33.00 -5.49
CA PHE A 69 -3.85 -31.65 -5.09
C PHE A 69 -5.39 -31.56 -5.01
N LYS A 70 -5.91 -31.14 -3.85
CA LYS A 70 -7.35 -30.95 -3.64
C LYS A 70 -7.94 -29.84 -4.53
N GLY A 71 -7.14 -28.87 -4.94
CA GLY A 71 -7.52 -27.80 -5.86
C GLY A 71 -6.30 -27.22 -6.59
N SER A 72 -6.54 -26.55 -7.71
CA SER A 72 -5.50 -25.95 -8.57
C SER A 72 -5.16 -24.50 -8.21
N THR A 73 -5.71 -23.96 -7.12
CA THR A 73 -5.55 -22.56 -6.74
C THR A 73 -4.51 -22.42 -5.62
N PHE A 74 -3.45 -21.67 -5.90
CA PHE A 74 -2.44 -21.25 -4.93
C PHE A 74 -2.72 -19.82 -4.49
N ILE A 75 -2.64 -19.53 -3.19
CA ILE A 75 -2.80 -18.17 -2.65
C ILE A 75 -1.40 -17.65 -2.30
N PRO A 76 -0.77 -16.82 -3.15
CA PRO A 76 0.51 -16.21 -2.83
C PRO A 76 0.31 -15.12 -1.76
N GLN A 77 1.20 -15.08 -0.78
CA GLN A 77 1.27 -13.99 0.21
C GLN A 77 2.65 -13.34 0.13
N GLU A 78 2.71 -12.14 -0.42
CA GLU A 78 3.93 -11.33 -0.47
C GLU A 78 3.90 -10.27 0.62
N ARG A 79 5.05 -10.01 1.25
CA ARG A 79 5.22 -8.92 2.21
C ARG A 79 5.92 -7.76 1.50
N ASN A 80 5.15 -6.77 1.09
CA ASN A 80 5.71 -5.52 0.61
C ASN A 80 6.00 -4.61 1.81
N GLU A 81 7.03 -3.78 1.70
CA GLU A 81 7.26 -2.72 2.68
C GLU A 81 6.03 -1.83 2.74
N LEU A 82 5.43 -1.73 3.93
CA LEU A 82 4.08 -1.19 4.10
C LEU A 82 4.00 0.33 3.89
N PHE A 83 5.15 1.00 3.80
CA PHE A 83 5.26 2.44 3.68
C PHE A 83 6.56 2.79 2.97
N ASP A 84 6.41 3.17 1.70
CA ASP A 84 7.47 3.86 0.99
C ASP A 84 7.36 5.37 1.29
N ASN A 85 8.45 6.11 1.17
CA ASN A 85 8.56 7.53 1.51
C ASN A 85 7.49 8.41 0.82
N PHE A 86 6.91 7.92 -0.28
CA PHE A 86 5.84 8.56 -1.02
C PHE A 86 4.50 8.58 -0.30
N ASP A 87 4.21 7.63 0.59
CA ASP A 87 2.95 7.60 1.35
C ASP A 87 2.91 8.73 2.39
N PHE A 88 4.05 9.05 3.00
CA PHE A 88 4.16 10.20 3.87
C PHE A 88 3.97 11.51 3.09
N LEU A 89 4.60 11.60 1.92
CA LEU A 89 4.48 12.77 1.05
C LEU A 89 3.06 12.95 0.51
N ALA A 90 2.33 11.87 0.23
CA ALA A 90 0.95 11.92 -0.22
C ALA A 90 0.02 12.49 0.87
N ASN A 91 0.20 12.04 2.12
CA ASN A 91 -0.60 12.50 3.26
C ASN A 91 -0.34 13.99 3.60
N VAL A 92 0.90 14.44 3.53
CA VAL A 92 1.28 15.83 3.84
C VAL A 92 1.04 16.76 2.65
N GLY A 93 1.27 16.28 1.43
CA GLY A 93 1.17 17.04 0.20
C GLY A 93 -0.24 17.57 -0.09
N GLY A 94 -1.28 16.82 0.28
CA GLY A 94 -2.68 17.28 0.12
C GLY A 94 -2.99 18.54 0.95
N LEU A 95 -2.55 18.56 2.21
CA LEU A 95 -2.74 19.72 3.09
C LEU A 95 -1.84 20.89 2.67
N LEU A 96 -0.56 20.63 2.39
CA LEU A 96 0.37 21.66 1.92
C LEU A 96 -0.08 22.28 0.60
N GLY A 97 -0.60 21.47 -0.32
CA GLY A 97 -1.14 21.92 -1.60
C GLY A 97 -2.33 22.86 -1.44
N LEU A 98 -3.22 22.59 -0.47
CA LEU A 98 -4.36 23.47 -0.17
C LEU A 98 -3.88 24.82 0.39
N PHE A 99 -2.94 24.81 1.34
CA PHE A 99 -2.40 26.03 1.94
C PHE A 99 -1.63 26.88 0.91
N ILE A 100 -0.79 26.25 0.08
CA ILE A 100 -0.07 26.93 -1.00
C ILE A 100 -1.06 27.46 -2.03
N GLY A 101 -2.08 26.69 -2.40
CA GLY A 101 -3.11 27.12 -3.36
C GLY A 101 -3.85 28.39 -2.90
N PHE A 102 -4.36 28.41 -1.66
CA PHE A 102 -5.02 29.60 -1.10
C PHE A 102 -4.07 30.79 -0.99
N SER A 103 -2.83 30.55 -0.53
CA SER A 103 -1.81 31.58 -0.43
C SER A 103 -1.46 32.18 -1.80
N LEU A 104 -1.34 31.37 -2.85
CA LEU A 104 -1.04 31.82 -4.20
C LEU A 104 -2.20 32.61 -4.83
N LEU A 105 -3.45 32.15 -4.67
CA LEU A 105 -4.61 32.89 -5.16
C LEU A 105 -4.70 34.29 -4.51
N SER A 106 -4.50 34.35 -3.19
CA SER A 106 -4.45 35.62 -2.47
C SER A 106 -3.27 36.51 -2.93
N MET A 107 -2.10 35.92 -3.17
CA MET A 107 -0.93 36.66 -3.66
C MET A 107 -1.17 37.24 -5.07
N VAL A 108 -1.78 36.48 -5.98
CA VAL A 108 -2.14 36.95 -7.32
C VAL A 108 -3.14 38.10 -7.24
N GLU A 109 -4.15 37.99 -6.39
CA GLU A 109 -5.12 39.07 -6.18
C GLU A 109 -4.47 40.35 -5.63
N LEU A 110 -3.54 40.21 -4.67
CA LEU A 110 -2.77 41.32 -4.14
C LEU A 110 -1.97 42.02 -5.25
N ILE A 111 -1.27 41.25 -6.09
CA ILE A 111 -0.47 41.80 -7.21
C ILE A 111 -1.38 42.51 -8.22
N TYR A 112 -2.54 41.93 -8.55
CA TYR A 112 -3.53 42.53 -9.44
C TYR A 112 -4.05 43.87 -8.89
N PHE A 113 -4.37 43.93 -7.59
CA PHE A 113 -4.85 45.15 -6.97
C PHE A 113 -3.78 46.24 -6.88
N LEU A 114 -2.53 45.85 -6.53
CA LEU A 114 -1.41 46.78 -6.48
C LEU A 114 -1.11 47.37 -7.86
N THR A 115 -1.07 46.54 -8.91
CA THR A 115 -0.80 47.00 -10.28
C THR A 115 -1.91 47.93 -10.78
N LEU A 116 -3.18 47.60 -10.58
CA LEU A 116 -4.30 48.49 -10.94
C LEU A 116 -4.24 49.83 -10.20
N ARG A 117 -4.01 49.82 -8.89
CA ARG A 117 -3.90 51.07 -8.11
C ARG A 117 -2.73 51.92 -8.57
N ILE A 118 -1.56 51.31 -8.82
CA ILE A 118 -0.37 52.02 -9.28
C ILE A 118 -0.60 52.61 -10.68
N ILE A 119 -1.13 51.83 -11.63
CA ILE A 119 -1.39 52.31 -12.99
C ILE A 119 -2.42 53.45 -13.00
N CYS A 120 -3.53 53.30 -12.27
CA CYS A 120 -4.53 54.36 -12.14
C CYS A 120 -3.95 55.61 -11.48
N ASN A 121 -3.15 55.44 -10.42
CA ASN A 121 -2.52 56.58 -9.74
C ASN A 121 -1.53 57.29 -10.67
N VAL A 122 -0.66 56.57 -11.38
CA VAL A 122 0.30 57.14 -12.35
C VAL A 122 -0.38 57.83 -13.52
N LYS A 123 -1.51 57.28 -14.00
CA LYS A 123 -2.27 57.85 -15.12
C LYS A 123 -3.03 59.12 -14.72
N LEU A 124 -3.59 59.20 -13.50
CA LEU A 124 -4.29 60.40 -12.99
C LEU A 124 -3.35 61.45 -12.40
N TYR A 125 -2.28 61.01 -11.76
CA TYR A 125 -1.27 61.79 -11.07
C TYR A 125 0.08 61.32 -11.61
N LYS A 126 0.73 62.12 -12.46
CA LYS A 126 2.04 61.82 -13.09
C LYS A 126 3.19 61.42 -12.13
N ASN A 127 2.94 61.33 -10.82
CA ASN A 127 3.85 60.92 -9.75
C ASN A 127 3.25 59.75 -8.94
N TRP A 128 4.10 58.79 -8.56
CA TRP A 128 3.72 57.58 -7.82
C TRP A 128 3.23 57.83 -6.38
N TYR A 129 3.60 58.95 -5.76
CA TYR A 129 3.10 59.40 -4.46
C TYR A 129 2.07 60.51 -4.70
N GLY A 130 0.80 60.24 -4.38
CA GLY A 130 -0.25 61.26 -4.44
C GLY A 130 0.16 62.45 -3.58
N LYS A 131 0.18 63.66 -4.15
CA LYS A 131 0.27 64.88 -3.32
C LYS A 131 -1.01 64.94 -2.48
N PRO A 132 -0.96 65.25 -1.17
CA PRO A 132 -2.17 65.53 -0.41
C PRO A 132 -2.89 66.72 -1.07
N GLU A 133 -4.07 66.49 -1.64
CA GLU A 133 -4.92 67.53 -2.21
C GLU A 133 -5.58 68.29 -1.05
N ILE A 134 -4.90 69.31 -0.50
CA ILE A 134 -5.38 70.07 0.67
C ILE A 134 -6.54 71.02 0.32
N ASN A 135 -6.84 71.28 -0.96
CA ASN A 135 -7.94 72.19 -1.32
C ASN A 135 -8.40 72.02 -2.77
N LYS A 136 -9.37 71.13 -3.04
CA LYS A 136 -10.20 71.22 -4.24
C LYS A 136 -11.66 70.86 -3.97
N ASN A 137 -12.54 71.68 -4.50
CA ASN A 137 -13.98 71.48 -4.51
C ASN A 137 -14.36 70.14 -5.18
N PRO A 138 -15.36 69.41 -4.62
CA PRO A 138 -15.73 68.04 -5.03
C PRO A 138 -16.13 67.90 -6.51
N HIS A 139 -16.43 69.01 -7.19
CA HIS A 139 -16.84 69.04 -8.59
C HIS A 139 -15.70 68.76 -9.61
N SER A 140 -14.43 68.88 -9.19
CA SER A 140 -13.27 68.68 -10.08
C SER A 140 -12.74 67.25 -10.12
N VAL A 141 -13.11 66.43 -9.12
CA VAL A 141 -12.68 65.02 -9.00
C VAL A 141 -13.52 64.12 -9.91
N LEU A 142 -14.82 64.43 -10.07
CA LEU A 142 -15.76 63.67 -10.91
C LEU A 142 -15.41 63.76 -12.41
N ASN A 143 -14.86 64.90 -12.86
CA ASN A 143 -14.46 65.12 -14.25
C ASN A 143 -13.10 64.50 -14.60
N LYS A 144 -12.39 63.92 -13.62
CA LYS A 144 -11.07 63.28 -13.81
C LYS A 144 -11.13 61.75 -13.80
N ALA A 145 -12.30 61.18 -13.54
CA ALA A 145 -12.51 59.75 -13.67
C ALA A 145 -12.43 59.36 -15.17
N PRO A 146 -11.50 58.49 -15.58
CA PRO A 146 -11.52 57.97 -16.94
C PRO A 146 -12.80 57.15 -17.10
N SER A 147 -13.58 57.47 -18.13
CA SER A 147 -14.70 56.66 -18.58
C SER A 147 -14.24 55.21 -18.74
N LEU A 148 -14.85 54.31 -17.96
CA LEU A 148 -14.74 52.87 -18.13
C LEU A 148 -15.28 52.52 -19.52
N ASN A 149 -14.39 52.44 -20.50
CA ASN A 149 -14.69 51.77 -21.76
C ASN A 149 -14.61 50.28 -21.49
N VAL A 150 -15.78 49.71 -21.18
CA VAL A 150 -16.01 48.27 -21.28
C VAL A 150 -16.16 47.96 -22.76
N SER A 151 -15.24 47.17 -23.31
CA SER A 151 -15.43 46.37 -24.52
C SER A 151 -15.15 44.92 -24.15
#